data_AF-W2SHV6-F1
#
_entry.id   AF-W2SHV6-F1
#
_cell.length_a   1.000
_cell.length_b   1.000
_cell.length_c   1.000
_cell.angle_alpha   90.00
_cell.angle_beta   90.00
_cell.angle_gamma   90.00
#
_symmetry.space_group_name_H-M   'P 1'
#
loop_
_entity.id
_entity.type
_entity.pdbx_description
1 polymer ?
#
loop_
_entity_poly.entity_id
_entity_poly.type
_entity_poly.pdbx_seq_one_letter_code
_entity_poly.pdbx_strand_id
1 'polypeptide(L)'
;MWILQLSFLSAYLSDSVVSGLTFGAVLHALIAQFPNLIGIKLESVETDGFLHILTKLKAIFIAVPRANLITLALSASTILFLVIFKRFVEPCFRRCKIPLPSELVALILATIISNIGHLQDRYNIKIVNHVPVGFPTPKIPRFELIPDLLGHAISIAIVSYAVTVSMGKLFARKHKYQIDTNQEMLALGFANCFSSFFSVFPTSTSLSRSMVNEGAGARTQVSGFVSAIAILAVILFVGPVLEQLPICILSSIVTVALSSLLAKLLEIPVLWKFSKSDVVAWVGTAFVTFCWDIIEGLVCGMLISLMTVVLQTQRPNVTLLGKVGDSEYRSLDNYTSATPTKVPVIKFDAPVIFTNAELFKNHIRSLLKIEQGEFY
;
A
#
# COMPACT_ATOMS: atom_id res chain seq x y z
N MET A 1 -0.60 -19.45 -7.92
CA MET A 1 0.39 -19.08 -6.88
C MET A 1 0.39 -20.06 -5.71
N TRP A 2 -0.76 -20.40 -5.12
CA TRP A 2 -0.82 -21.34 -3.99
C TRP A 2 -0.30 -22.75 -4.29
N ILE A 3 -0.74 -23.35 -5.38
CA ILE A 3 -0.27 -24.69 -5.83
C ILE A 3 1.25 -24.71 -6.00
N LEU A 4 1.82 -23.61 -6.48
CA LEU A 4 3.26 -23.44 -6.71
C LEU A 4 4.03 -23.02 -5.44
N GLN A 5 3.37 -22.92 -4.28
CA GLN A 5 3.94 -22.48 -3.01
C GLN A 5 4.71 -21.15 -3.09
N LEU A 6 4.24 -20.21 -3.93
CA LEU A 6 4.87 -18.91 -4.15
C LEU A 6 4.64 -17.92 -2.98
N SER A 7 4.27 -18.40 -1.79
CA SER A 7 4.10 -17.56 -0.60
C SER A 7 5.40 -16.87 -0.20
N PHE A 8 6.55 -17.49 -0.50
CA PHE A 8 7.87 -16.92 -0.27
C PHE A 8 8.09 -15.61 -1.02
N LEU A 9 7.39 -15.36 -2.14
CA LEU A 9 7.53 -14.14 -2.92
C LEU A 9 7.16 -12.89 -2.10
N SER A 10 6.22 -13.05 -1.15
CA SER A 10 5.88 -11.98 -0.20
C SER A 10 7.05 -11.59 0.73
N ALA A 11 8.03 -12.47 0.94
CA ALA A 11 9.22 -12.14 1.73
C ALA A 11 10.15 -11.16 1.00
N TYR A 12 10.09 -11.11 -0.34
CA TYR A 12 10.87 -10.18 -1.16
C TYR A 12 10.17 -8.82 -1.36
N LEU A 13 8.89 -8.71 -1.02
CA LEU A 13 8.23 -7.41 -0.88
C LEU A 13 8.48 -6.86 0.52
N SER A 14 9.57 -6.09 0.67
CA SER A 14 9.83 -5.41 1.93
C SER A 14 8.72 -4.40 2.26
N ASP A 15 8.53 -4.11 3.54
CA ASP A 15 7.56 -3.10 3.99
C ASP A 15 7.84 -1.73 3.34
N SER A 16 9.11 -1.42 3.07
CA SER A 16 9.55 -0.22 2.35
C SER A 16 9.03 -0.17 0.91
N VAL A 17 9.10 -1.29 0.18
CA VAL A 17 8.59 -1.40 -1.20
C VAL A 17 7.06 -1.27 -1.21
N VAL A 18 6.36 -1.98 -0.32
CA VAL A 18 4.89 -1.90 -0.22
C VAL A 18 4.45 -0.47 0.16
N SER A 19 5.16 0.19 1.07
CA SER A 19 4.87 1.56 1.46
C SER A 19 5.09 2.56 0.31
N GLY A 20 6.20 2.44 -0.42
CA GLY A 20 6.49 3.27 -1.60
C GLY A 20 5.48 3.07 -2.73
N LEU A 21 5.12 1.82 -3.04
CA LEU A 21 4.09 1.47 -4.02
C LEU A 21 2.72 2.05 -3.62
N THR A 22 2.34 1.93 -2.34
CA THR A 22 1.08 2.49 -1.83
C THR A 22 1.07 4.01 -1.99
N PHE A 23 2.18 4.69 -1.68
CA PHE A 23 2.28 6.14 -1.83
C PHE A 23 2.15 6.59 -3.29
N GLY A 24 2.85 5.93 -4.22
CA GLY A 24 2.71 6.20 -5.66
C GLY A 24 1.28 5.98 -6.17
N ALA A 25 0.65 4.87 -5.77
CA ALA A 25 -0.74 4.57 -6.14
C ALA A 25 -1.74 5.60 -5.58
N VAL A 26 -1.52 6.09 -4.36
CA VAL A 26 -2.33 7.15 -3.74
C VAL A 26 -2.23 8.45 -4.54
N LEU A 27 -1.04 8.83 -5.01
CA LEU A 27 -0.87 10.01 -5.87
C LEU A 27 -1.61 9.86 -7.20
N HIS A 28 -1.52 8.68 -7.84
CA HIS A 28 -2.30 8.38 -9.05
C HIS A 28 -3.81 8.52 -8.82
N ALA A 29 -4.31 7.91 -7.74
CA ALA A 29 -5.72 7.95 -7.39
C ALA A 29 -6.20 9.39 -7.10
N LEU A 30 -5.39 10.20 -6.42
CA LEU A 30 -5.72 11.62 -6.16
C LEU A 30 -5.86 12.42 -7.45
N ILE A 31 -4.94 12.24 -8.40
CA ILE A 31 -5.02 12.90 -9.71
C ILE A 31 -6.25 12.43 -10.48
N ALA A 32 -6.61 11.15 -10.38
CA ALA A 32 -7.82 10.61 -11.01
C ALA A 32 -9.13 11.15 -10.39
N GLN A 33 -9.14 11.52 -9.10
CA GLN A 33 -10.31 12.14 -8.46
C GLN A 33 -10.48 13.63 -8.80
N PHE A 34 -9.38 14.31 -9.14
CA PHE A 34 -9.36 15.77 -9.34
C PHE A 34 -10.39 16.29 -10.37
N PRO A 35 -10.57 15.65 -11.56
CA PRO A 35 -11.62 16.03 -12.50
C PRO A 35 -13.04 16.06 -11.90
N ASN A 36 -13.36 15.10 -11.03
CA ASN A 36 -14.67 14.98 -10.42
C ASN A 36 -14.89 16.02 -9.31
N LEU A 37 -13.83 16.43 -8.60
CA LEU A 37 -13.90 17.51 -7.60
C LEU A 37 -14.24 18.86 -8.24
N ILE A 38 -13.67 19.13 -9.42
CA ILE A 38 -13.88 20.39 -10.16
C ILE A 38 -15.16 20.34 -11.04
N GLY A 39 -15.65 19.14 -11.35
CA GLY A 39 -16.84 18.95 -12.19
C GLY A 39 -16.55 19.00 -13.69
N ILE A 40 -15.32 18.73 -14.10
CA ILE A 40 -14.93 18.69 -15.52
C ILE A 40 -15.21 17.30 -16.13
N LYS A 41 -15.59 17.27 -17.41
CA LYS A 41 -15.63 16.06 -18.22
C LYS A 41 -14.30 15.98 -18.97
N LEU A 42 -13.41 15.10 -18.52
CA LEU A 42 -12.28 14.66 -19.34
C LEU A 42 -12.74 13.43 -20.13
N GLU A 43 -12.54 13.46 -21.43
CA GLU A 43 -12.49 12.21 -22.20
C GLU A 43 -11.27 11.43 -21.71
N SER A 44 -11.47 10.14 -21.46
CA SER A 44 -10.40 9.24 -21.01
C SER A 44 -9.33 9.18 -22.09
N VAL A 45 -8.23 9.89 -21.86
CA VAL A 45 -7.03 9.73 -22.68
C VAL A 45 -6.40 8.40 -22.28
N GLU A 46 -6.76 7.34 -23.00
CA GLU A 46 -6.06 6.04 -22.97
C GLU A 46 -4.73 6.20 -23.71
N THR A 47 -3.79 6.91 -23.11
CA THR A 47 -2.38 6.84 -23.52
C THR A 47 -1.62 6.01 -22.52
N ASP A 48 -1.28 4.79 -22.93
CA ASP A 48 -0.34 3.93 -22.22
C ASP A 48 1.09 4.43 -22.47
N GLY A 49 1.88 4.60 -21.40
CA GLY A 49 3.28 4.98 -21.51
C GLY A 49 3.88 5.73 -20.32
N PHE A 50 5.20 5.90 -20.37
CA PHE A 50 5.96 6.71 -19.41
C PHE A 50 5.45 8.17 -19.43
N LEU A 51 5.21 8.75 -18.24
CA LEU A 51 4.69 10.10 -18.05
C LEU A 51 3.25 10.33 -18.53
N HIS A 52 2.44 9.28 -18.68
CA HIS A 52 0.99 9.45 -18.95
C HIS A 52 0.30 10.33 -17.89
N ILE A 53 0.84 10.36 -16.67
CA ILE A 53 0.31 11.21 -15.62
C ILE A 53 0.49 12.70 -15.95
N LEU A 54 1.58 13.07 -16.65
CA LEU A 54 1.81 14.44 -17.09
C LEU A 54 0.86 14.83 -18.21
N THR A 55 0.51 13.91 -19.12
CA THR A 55 -0.48 14.18 -20.17
C THR A 55 -1.87 14.37 -19.56
N LYS A 56 -2.25 13.55 -18.56
CA LYS A 56 -3.48 13.74 -17.77
C LYS A 56 -3.48 15.08 -17.04
N LEU A 57 -2.38 15.45 -16.36
CA LEU A 57 -2.25 16.73 -15.67
C LEU A 57 -2.36 17.92 -16.63
N LYS A 58 -1.75 17.82 -17.82
CA LYS A 58 -1.86 18.84 -18.87
C LYS A 58 -3.32 18.96 -19.35
N ALA A 59 -3.99 17.84 -19.61
CA ALA A 59 -5.39 17.82 -20.00
C ALA A 59 -6.30 18.45 -18.94
N ILE A 60 -6.05 18.14 -17.66
CA ILE A 60 -6.72 18.76 -16.52
C ILE A 60 -6.50 20.27 -16.55
N PHE A 61 -5.24 20.74 -16.64
CA PHE A 61 -4.90 22.16 -16.61
C PHE A 61 -5.57 22.95 -17.73
N ILE A 62 -5.63 22.38 -18.93
CA ILE A 62 -6.34 22.97 -20.09
C ILE A 62 -7.86 23.02 -19.84
N ALA A 63 -8.42 22.04 -19.14
CA ALA A 63 -9.86 21.95 -18.86
C ALA A 63 -10.30 22.75 -17.62
N VAL A 64 -9.38 23.23 -16.77
CA VAL A 64 -9.69 24.03 -15.56
C VAL A 64 -10.64 25.21 -15.85
N PRO A 65 -10.51 25.99 -16.93
CA PRO A 65 -11.44 27.08 -17.22
C PRO A 65 -12.90 26.63 -17.46
N ARG A 66 -13.13 25.35 -17.76
CA ARG A 66 -14.46 24.75 -17.95
C ARG A 66 -15.04 24.17 -16.65
N ALA A 67 -14.42 24.48 -15.51
CA ALA A 67 -14.85 24.04 -14.20
C ALA A 67 -16.27 24.49 -13.85
N ASN A 68 -17.01 23.61 -13.17
CA ASN A 68 -18.29 23.98 -12.57
C ASN A 68 -18.03 24.53 -11.15
N LEU A 69 -18.15 25.84 -10.99
CA LEU A 69 -17.90 26.53 -9.71
C LEU A 69 -18.74 25.98 -8.55
N ILE A 70 -19.95 25.50 -8.83
CA ILE A 70 -20.84 24.96 -7.80
C ILE A 70 -20.38 23.57 -7.38
N THR A 71 -19.90 22.76 -8.32
CA THR A 71 -19.28 21.47 -8.02
C THR A 71 -18.02 21.65 -7.18
N LEU A 72 -17.20 22.65 -7.53
CA LEU A 72 -16.01 23.00 -6.76
C LEU A 72 -16.37 23.46 -5.33
N ALA A 73 -17.35 24.36 -5.18
CA ALA A 73 -17.81 24.83 -3.88
C ALA A 73 -18.36 23.68 -3.02
N LEU A 74 -19.13 22.76 -3.62
CA LEU A 74 -19.70 21.59 -2.95
C LEU A 74 -18.61 20.59 -2.52
N SER A 75 -17.61 20.35 -3.38
CA SER A 75 -16.49 19.46 -3.05
C SER A 75 -15.62 20.06 -1.93
N ALA A 76 -15.33 21.35 -1.98
CA ALA A 76 -14.56 22.08 -0.97
C ALA A 76 -15.28 22.13 0.38
N SER A 77 -16.60 22.41 0.38
CA SER A 77 -17.41 22.41 1.59
C SER A 77 -17.50 21.02 2.21
N THR A 78 -17.61 19.97 1.39
CA THR A 78 -17.61 18.57 1.85
C THR A 78 -16.26 18.19 2.46
N ILE A 79 -15.14 18.52 1.83
CA ILE A 79 -13.80 18.26 2.38
C ILE A 79 -13.62 19.00 3.71
N LEU A 80 -14.00 20.28 3.75
CA LEU A 80 -13.91 21.09 4.96
C LEU A 80 -14.77 20.50 6.08
N PHE A 81 -16.00 20.10 5.77
CA PHE A 81 -16.91 19.43 6.69
C PHE A 81 -16.27 18.14 7.24
N LEU A 82 -15.76 17.25 6.39
CA LEU A 82 -15.13 16.00 6.81
C LEU A 82 -13.93 16.24 7.73
N VAL A 83 -13.07 17.21 7.40
CA VAL A 83 -11.89 17.54 8.21
C VAL A 83 -12.28 18.13 9.56
N ILE A 84 -13.22 19.07 9.59
CA ILE A 84 -13.73 19.68 10.85
C ILE A 84 -14.41 18.62 11.70
N PHE A 85 -15.28 17.80 11.10
CA PHE A 85 -16.01 16.76 11.82
C PHE A 85 -15.05 15.76 12.46
N LYS A 86 -14.06 15.28 11.71
CA LYS A 86 -13.02 14.37 12.22
C LYS A 86 -12.18 14.99 13.34
N ARG A 87 -11.85 16.29 13.24
CA ARG A 87 -11.00 16.97 14.22
C ARG A 87 -11.73 17.37 15.50
N PHE A 88 -12.97 17.81 15.41
CA PHE A 88 -13.69 18.41 16.55
C PHE A 88 -14.87 17.57 17.05
N VAL A 89 -15.64 16.97 16.13
CA VAL A 89 -16.88 16.27 16.46
C VAL A 89 -16.59 14.84 16.89
N GLU A 90 -15.74 14.12 16.15
CA GLU A 90 -15.41 12.72 16.45
C GLU A 90 -14.81 12.53 17.86
N PRO A 91 -13.87 13.36 18.36
CA PRO A 91 -13.38 13.23 19.74
C PRO A 91 -14.47 13.47 20.79
N CYS A 92 -15.40 14.39 20.53
CA CYS A 92 -16.52 14.66 21.43
C CYS A 92 -17.48 13.47 21.51
N PHE A 93 -17.88 12.91 20.37
CA PHE A 93 -18.79 11.76 20.32
C PHE A 93 -18.15 10.44 20.76
N ARG A 94 -16.83 10.29 20.58
CA ARG A 94 -16.07 9.18 21.18
C ARG A 94 -16.19 9.17 22.70
N ARG A 95 -16.29 10.34 23.34
CA ARG A 95 -16.54 10.45 24.79
C ARG A 95 -17.92 9.91 25.20
N CYS A 96 -18.90 10.01 24.30
CA CYS A 96 -20.25 9.48 24.47
C CYS A 96 -20.40 8.01 24.00
N LYS A 97 -19.32 7.33 23.62
CA LYS A 97 -19.29 5.94 23.11
C LYS A 97 -20.12 5.68 21.84
N ILE A 98 -20.45 6.71 21.06
CA ILE A 98 -21.15 6.57 19.78
C ILE A 98 -20.15 6.86 18.65
N PRO A 99 -19.66 5.84 17.90
CA PRO A 99 -18.84 6.09 16.73
C PRO A 99 -19.74 6.58 15.59
N LEU A 100 -19.67 7.88 15.28
CA LEU A 100 -20.35 8.47 14.13
C LEU A 100 -19.40 8.54 12.93
N PRO A 101 -19.62 7.72 11.87
CA PRO A 101 -18.83 7.80 10.65
C PRO A 101 -19.14 9.10 9.90
N SER A 102 -18.15 10.00 9.85
CA SER A 102 -18.27 11.33 9.22
C SER A 102 -18.66 11.25 7.74
N GLU A 103 -18.20 10.20 7.06
CA GLU A 103 -18.42 9.89 5.66
C GLU A 103 -19.89 9.55 5.39
N LEU A 104 -20.53 8.80 6.30
CA LEU A 104 -21.94 8.46 6.20
C LEU A 104 -22.82 9.70 6.40
N VAL A 105 -22.47 10.55 7.37
CA VAL A 105 -23.19 11.81 7.62
C VAL A 105 -23.09 12.73 6.42
N ALA A 106 -21.89 12.90 5.86
CA ALA A 106 -21.68 13.69 4.64
C ALA A 106 -22.50 13.16 3.48
N LEU A 107 -22.53 11.83 3.28
CA LEU A 107 -23.29 11.18 2.22
C LEU A 107 -24.80 11.41 2.37
N ILE A 108 -25.35 11.25 3.58
CA ILE A 108 -26.78 11.45 3.85
C ILE A 108 -27.16 12.92 3.62
N LEU A 109 -26.44 13.86 4.23
CA LEU A 109 -26.72 15.29 4.09
C LEU A 109 -26.64 15.73 2.64
N ALA A 110 -25.62 15.29 1.93
CA ALA A 110 -25.42 15.72 0.56
C ALA A 110 -26.45 15.11 -0.41
N THR A 111 -26.94 13.89 -0.13
CA THR A 111 -28.04 13.29 -0.88
C THR A 111 -29.35 14.08 -0.67
N ILE A 112 -29.65 14.46 0.57
CA ILE A 112 -30.82 15.29 0.90
C ILE A 112 -30.74 16.66 0.21
N ILE A 113 -29.58 17.33 0.29
CA ILE A 113 -29.34 18.62 -0.37
C ILE A 113 -29.46 18.48 -1.90
N SER A 114 -28.95 17.39 -2.47
CA SER A 114 -29.03 17.11 -3.90
C SER A 114 -30.47 16.95 -4.37
N ASN A 115 -31.27 16.19 -3.62
CA ASN A 115 -32.68 15.95 -3.92
C ASN A 115 -33.51 17.23 -3.85
N ILE A 116 -33.42 17.97 -2.74
CA ILE A 116 -34.20 19.20 -2.54
C ILE A 116 -33.74 20.31 -3.50
N GLY A 117 -32.43 20.38 -3.76
CA GLY A 117 -31.83 21.42 -4.60
C GLY A 117 -31.91 21.15 -6.09
N HIS A 118 -32.38 19.97 -6.53
CA HIS A 118 -32.35 19.51 -7.93
C HIS A 118 -31.00 19.83 -8.61
N LEU A 119 -29.91 19.43 -7.95
CA LEU A 119 -28.56 19.89 -8.30
C LEU A 119 -28.12 19.47 -9.72
N GLN A 120 -28.59 18.34 -10.21
CA GLN A 120 -28.35 17.90 -11.58
C GLN A 120 -29.05 18.83 -12.58
N ASP A 121 -30.35 19.03 -12.45
CA ASP A 121 -31.16 19.77 -13.42
C ASP A 121 -30.79 21.26 -13.45
N ARG A 122 -30.56 21.84 -12.27
CA ARG A 122 -30.34 23.28 -12.12
C ARG A 122 -28.89 23.71 -12.37
N TYR A 123 -27.93 22.84 -12.04
CA TYR A 123 -26.51 23.20 -12.02
C TYR A 123 -25.62 22.24 -12.80
N ASN A 124 -26.21 21.29 -13.54
CA ASN A 124 -25.52 20.30 -14.37
C ASN A 124 -24.42 19.55 -13.60
N ILE A 125 -24.69 19.23 -12.33
CA ILE A 125 -23.77 18.47 -11.49
C ILE A 125 -23.91 16.99 -11.84
N LYS A 126 -22.77 16.31 -12.01
CA LYS A 126 -22.75 14.87 -12.24
C LYS A 126 -23.21 14.13 -10.98
N ILE A 127 -24.25 13.32 -11.12
CA ILE A 127 -24.74 12.40 -10.08
C ILE A 127 -24.44 10.95 -10.46
N VAL A 128 -24.59 10.03 -9.50
CA VAL A 128 -24.42 8.58 -9.70
C VAL A 128 -25.39 8.04 -10.76
N ASN A 129 -26.62 8.59 -10.83
CA ASN A 129 -27.72 8.10 -11.65
C ASN A 129 -28.08 6.67 -11.23
N HIS A 130 -28.02 5.69 -12.13
CA HIS A 130 -28.57 4.37 -11.85
C HIS A 130 -27.70 3.56 -10.89
N VAL A 131 -28.29 3.07 -9.80
CA VAL A 131 -27.69 2.07 -8.90
C VAL A 131 -28.42 0.75 -9.10
N PRO A 132 -27.75 -0.31 -9.60
CA PRO A 132 -28.41 -1.60 -9.80
C PRO A 132 -28.84 -2.17 -8.45
N VAL A 133 -30.16 -2.33 -8.28
CA VAL A 133 -30.75 -2.93 -7.08
C VAL A 133 -30.95 -4.43 -7.32
N GLY A 134 -30.54 -5.24 -6.35
CA GLY A 134 -30.68 -6.69 -6.39
C GLY A 134 -29.35 -7.43 -6.46
N PHE A 135 -29.44 -8.76 -6.54
CA PHE A 135 -28.26 -9.59 -6.69
C PHE A 135 -27.79 -9.61 -8.15
N PRO A 136 -26.49 -9.39 -8.43
CA PRO A 136 -25.96 -9.58 -9.77
C PRO A 136 -26.10 -11.05 -10.17
N THR A 137 -26.61 -11.29 -11.37
CA THR A 137 -26.68 -12.64 -11.94
C THR A 137 -25.26 -13.17 -12.16
N PRO A 138 -24.95 -14.42 -11.77
CA PRO A 138 -23.66 -15.03 -12.05
C PRO A 138 -23.37 -15.02 -13.55
N LYS A 139 -22.18 -14.54 -13.94
CA LYS A 139 -21.68 -14.50 -15.32
C LYS A 139 -20.35 -15.22 -15.39
N ILE A 140 -20.14 -15.98 -16.46
CA ILE A 140 -18.87 -16.66 -16.70
C ILE A 140 -17.83 -15.61 -17.15
N PRO A 141 -16.62 -15.57 -16.55
CA PRO A 141 -15.55 -14.69 -16.99
C PRO A 141 -15.16 -14.95 -18.44
N ARG A 142 -14.86 -13.89 -19.19
CA ARG A 142 -14.43 -14.00 -20.59
C ARG A 142 -12.97 -14.46 -20.66
N PHE A 143 -12.77 -15.76 -20.84
CA PHE A 143 -11.42 -16.36 -20.91
C PHE A 143 -10.56 -15.83 -22.07
N GLU A 144 -11.18 -15.28 -23.12
CA GLU A 144 -10.50 -14.65 -24.26
C GLU A 144 -9.59 -13.49 -23.87
N LEU A 145 -9.91 -12.75 -22.79
CA LEU A 145 -9.16 -11.58 -22.33
C LEU A 145 -7.98 -11.94 -21.42
N ILE A 146 -7.80 -13.23 -21.09
CA ILE A 146 -6.73 -13.66 -20.17
C ILE A 146 -5.34 -13.28 -20.69
N PRO A 147 -4.98 -13.49 -21.98
CA PRO A 147 -3.65 -13.14 -22.47
C PRO A 147 -3.31 -11.66 -22.27
N ASP A 148 -4.27 -10.78 -22.52
CA ASP A 148 -4.09 -9.32 -22.43
C ASP A 148 -4.01 -8.85 -20.97
N LEU A 149 -4.71 -9.53 -20.06
CA LEU A 149 -4.82 -9.14 -18.65
C LEU A 149 -3.85 -9.87 -17.73
N LEU A 150 -3.12 -10.89 -18.22
CA LEU A 150 -2.31 -11.77 -17.37
C LEU A 150 -1.25 -11.01 -16.56
N GLY A 151 -0.57 -10.04 -17.19
CA GLY A 151 0.44 -9.20 -16.53
C GLY A 151 -0.15 -8.35 -15.42
N HIS A 152 -1.27 -7.68 -15.68
CA HIS A 152 -2.00 -6.90 -14.66
C HIS A 152 -2.52 -7.79 -13.53
N ALA A 153 -3.06 -8.96 -13.86
CA ALA A 153 -3.60 -9.91 -12.88
C ALA A 153 -2.51 -10.45 -11.93
N ILE A 154 -1.31 -10.76 -12.44
CA ILE A 154 -0.18 -11.20 -11.60
C ILE A 154 0.22 -10.10 -10.63
N SER A 155 0.37 -8.86 -11.11
CA SER A 155 0.75 -7.73 -10.27
C SER A 155 -0.29 -7.44 -9.18
N ILE A 156 -1.57 -7.44 -9.53
CA ILE A 156 -2.68 -7.27 -8.57
C ILE A 156 -2.66 -8.41 -7.54
N ALA A 157 -2.45 -9.65 -7.96
CA ALA A 157 -2.41 -10.80 -7.06
C ALA A 157 -1.24 -10.70 -6.06
N ILE A 158 -0.04 -10.35 -6.53
CA ILE A 158 1.15 -10.19 -5.68
C ILE A 158 0.92 -9.07 -4.66
N VAL A 159 0.47 -7.89 -5.10
CA VAL A 159 0.25 -6.74 -4.21
C VAL A 159 -0.88 -7.01 -3.22
N SER A 160 -2.01 -7.55 -3.69
CA SER A 160 -3.16 -7.90 -2.84
C SER A 160 -2.77 -8.91 -1.76
N TYR A 161 -2.00 -9.94 -2.13
CA TYR A 161 -1.48 -10.92 -1.19
C TYR A 161 -0.47 -10.31 -0.21
N ALA A 162 0.49 -9.51 -0.69
CA ALA A 162 1.48 -8.86 0.17
C ALA A 162 0.83 -7.96 1.22
N VAL A 163 -0.11 -7.10 0.82
CA VAL A 163 -0.85 -6.21 1.74
C VAL A 163 -1.67 -7.02 2.74
N THR A 164 -2.30 -8.11 2.30
CA THR A 164 -3.10 -9.00 3.17
C THR A 164 -2.21 -9.68 4.22
N VAL A 165 -1.07 -10.25 3.81
CA VAL A 165 -0.12 -10.89 4.73
C VAL A 165 0.53 -9.88 5.67
N SER A 166 0.95 -8.71 5.19
CA SER A 166 1.54 -7.67 6.05
C SER A 166 0.57 -7.23 7.14
N MET A 167 -0.72 -7.06 6.81
CA MET A 167 -1.75 -6.78 7.81
C MET A 167 -2.04 -7.95 8.74
N GLY A 168 -2.11 -9.17 8.20
CA GLY A 168 -2.22 -10.39 9.00
C GLY A 168 -1.12 -10.46 10.05
N LYS A 169 0.14 -10.22 9.65
CA LYS A 169 1.31 -10.20 10.55
C LYS A 169 1.22 -9.09 11.59
N LEU A 170 0.73 -7.91 11.21
CA LEU A 170 0.53 -6.79 12.14
C LEU A 170 -0.41 -7.17 13.29
N PHE A 171 -1.58 -7.71 12.98
CA PHE A 171 -2.56 -8.14 13.99
C PHE A 171 -2.09 -9.39 14.75
N ALA A 172 -1.42 -10.33 14.07
CA ALA A 172 -0.81 -11.50 14.69
C ALA A 172 0.21 -11.12 15.77
N ARG A 173 1.08 -10.15 15.48
CA ARG A 173 2.05 -9.62 16.45
C ARG A 173 1.34 -8.88 17.59
N LYS A 174 0.32 -8.08 17.28
CA LYS A 174 -0.43 -7.29 18.28
C LYS A 174 -1.18 -8.19 19.27
N HIS A 175 -1.87 -9.22 18.78
CA HIS A 175 -2.70 -10.11 19.58
C HIS A 175 -2.02 -11.45 19.92
N LYS A 176 -0.73 -11.60 19.58
CA LYS A 176 0.12 -12.75 19.92
C LYS A 176 -0.43 -14.09 19.42
N TYR A 177 -0.92 -14.12 18.19
CA TYR A 177 -1.28 -15.36 17.48
C TYR A 177 -0.36 -15.58 16.27
N GLN A 178 -0.43 -16.77 15.67
CA GLN A 178 0.32 -17.11 14.46
C GLN A 178 -0.60 -17.10 13.24
N ILE A 179 -0.04 -16.71 12.09
CA ILE A 179 -0.74 -16.77 10.79
C ILE A 179 -0.07 -17.79 9.90
N ASP A 180 -0.86 -18.49 9.10
CA ASP A 180 -0.36 -19.30 7.99
C ASP A 180 -0.49 -18.51 6.69
N THR A 181 0.66 -18.08 6.14
CA THR A 181 0.71 -17.28 4.92
C THR A 181 0.23 -18.07 3.69
N ASN A 182 0.43 -19.39 3.65
CA ASN A 182 -0.09 -20.22 2.56
C ASN A 182 -1.62 -20.28 2.61
N GLN A 183 -2.19 -20.40 3.80
CA GLN A 183 -3.64 -20.43 3.98
C GLN A 183 -4.30 -19.10 3.58
N GLU A 184 -3.67 -17.96 3.89
CA GLU A 184 -4.13 -16.64 3.45
C GLU A 184 -4.13 -16.50 1.92
N MET A 185 -3.11 -17.04 1.25
CA MET A 185 -3.05 -17.04 -0.21
C MET A 185 -4.19 -17.87 -0.83
N LEU A 186 -4.48 -19.04 -0.23
CA LEU A 186 -5.59 -19.90 -0.67
C LEU A 186 -6.92 -19.21 -0.47
N ALA A 187 -7.16 -18.63 0.70
CA ALA A 187 -8.40 -17.93 1.04
C ALA A 187 -8.65 -16.74 0.11
N LEU A 188 -7.63 -15.91 -0.13
CA LEU A 188 -7.70 -14.76 -1.04
C LEU A 188 -7.94 -15.18 -2.49
N GLY A 189 -7.27 -16.25 -2.93
CA GLY A 189 -7.46 -16.82 -4.26
C GLY A 189 -8.89 -17.35 -4.44
N PHE A 190 -9.38 -18.14 -3.49
CA PHE A 190 -10.74 -18.69 -3.51
C PHE A 190 -11.79 -17.57 -3.50
N ALA A 191 -11.63 -16.56 -2.65
CA ALA A 191 -12.54 -15.42 -2.57
C ALA A 191 -12.63 -14.67 -3.89
N ASN A 192 -11.50 -14.40 -4.55
CA ASN A 192 -11.48 -13.70 -5.84
C ASN A 192 -11.94 -14.55 -7.02
N CYS A 193 -11.63 -15.86 -7.02
CA CYS A 193 -12.16 -16.78 -8.02
C CYS A 193 -13.69 -16.84 -7.94
N PHE A 194 -14.24 -16.99 -6.73
CA PHE A 194 -15.69 -17.04 -6.53
C PHE A 194 -16.38 -15.70 -6.82
N SER A 195 -15.80 -14.57 -6.41
CA SER A 195 -16.38 -13.25 -6.66
C SER A 195 -16.31 -12.82 -8.13
N SER A 196 -15.40 -13.40 -8.92
CA SER A 196 -15.28 -13.10 -10.36
C SER A 196 -16.57 -13.38 -11.15
N PHE A 197 -17.39 -14.33 -10.71
CA PHE A 197 -18.67 -14.64 -11.33
C PHE A 197 -19.73 -13.54 -11.13
N PHE A 198 -19.51 -12.61 -10.20
CA PHE A 198 -20.49 -11.58 -9.83
C PHE A 198 -20.08 -10.17 -10.31
N SER A 199 -19.20 -10.08 -11.33
CA SER A 199 -18.72 -8.81 -11.90
C SER A 199 -18.10 -7.86 -10.86
N VAL A 200 -17.32 -8.42 -9.93
CA VAL A 200 -16.61 -7.66 -8.89
C VAL A 200 -15.15 -7.43 -9.32
N PHE A 201 -14.59 -6.28 -8.96
CA PHE A 201 -13.15 -6.02 -9.12
C PHE A 201 -12.32 -6.87 -8.13
N PRO A 202 -11.04 -7.15 -8.42
CA PRO A 202 -10.17 -7.87 -7.50
C PRO A 202 -10.15 -7.24 -6.11
N THR A 203 -10.36 -8.05 -5.09
CA THR A 203 -10.47 -7.63 -3.70
C THR A 203 -9.18 -7.91 -2.92
N SER A 204 -8.92 -7.06 -1.92
CA SER A 204 -7.79 -7.17 -0.99
C SER A 204 -8.22 -6.74 0.41
N THR A 205 -7.32 -6.89 1.38
CA THR A 205 -7.57 -6.42 2.74
C THR A 205 -7.58 -4.89 2.82
N SER A 206 -8.42 -4.34 3.70
CA SER A 206 -8.55 -2.89 3.92
C SER A 206 -8.01 -2.51 5.29
N LEU A 207 -6.90 -1.77 5.31
CA LEU A 207 -6.25 -1.29 6.54
C LEU A 207 -7.20 -0.47 7.42
N SER A 208 -7.85 0.55 6.84
CA SER A 208 -8.75 1.45 7.56
C SER A 208 -9.92 0.70 8.20
N ARG A 209 -10.62 -0.14 7.43
CA ARG A 209 -11.77 -0.92 7.93
C ARG A 209 -11.36 -1.94 8.99
N SER A 210 -10.22 -2.60 8.82
CA SER A 210 -9.74 -3.59 9.78
C SER A 210 -9.34 -2.95 11.11
N MET A 211 -8.70 -1.77 11.09
CA MET A 211 -8.38 -1.04 12.32
C MET A 211 -9.64 -0.53 13.04
N VAL A 212 -10.65 -0.07 12.31
CA VAL A 212 -11.92 0.33 12.93
C VAL A 212 -12.63 -0.87 13.55
N ASN A 213 -12.65 -2.00 12.85
CA ASN A 213 -13.26 -3.24 13.35
C ASN A 213 -12.54 -3.77 14.61
N GLU A 214 -11.20 -3.81 14.59
CA GLU A 214 -10.39 -4.21 15.74
C GLU A 214 -10.51 -3.20 16.89
N GLY A 215 -10.50 -1.90 16.60
CA GLY A 215 -10.71 -0.83 17.58
C GLY A 215 -12.10 -0.85 18.22
N ALA A 216 -13.11 -1.36 17.50
CA ALA A 216 -14.45 -1.62 18.03
C ALA A 216 -14.51 -2.88 18.91
N GLY A 217 -13.41 -3.63 19.03
CA GLY A 217 -13.30 -4.82 19.88
C GLY A 217 -13.69 -6.13 19.18
N ALA A 218 -13.77 -6.15 17.84
CA ALA A 218 -14.06 -7.38 17.11
C ALA A 218 -12.93 -8.42 17.30
N ARG A 219 -13.30 -9.64 17.69
CA ARG A 219 -12.36 -10.76 17.91
C ARG A 219 -12.57 -11.96 16.98
N THR A 220 -13.69 -11.99 16.26
CA THR A 220 -14.08 -13.12 15.40
C THR A 220 -14.45 -12.64 14.00
N GLN A 221 -14.37 -13.55 13.03
CA GLN A 221 -14.72 -13.30 11.63
C GLN A 221 -16.23 -13.05 11.41
N VAL A 222 -17.05 -13.32 12.42
CA VAL A 222 -18.49 -13.00 12.42
C VAL A 222 -18.71 -11.51 12.18
N SER A 223 -17.80 -10.65 12.65
CA SER A 223 -17.84 -9.20 12.37
C SER A 223 -17.83 -8.89 10.87
N GLY A 224 -17.03 -9.61 10.07
CA GLY A 224 -16.99 -9.48 8.62
C GLY A 224 -18.28 -9.94 7.96
N PHE A 225 -18.86 -11.05 8.44
CA PHE A 225 -20.14 -11.56 7.94
C PHE A 225 -21.31 -10.59 8.22
N VAL A 226 -21.39 -10.06 9.44
CA VAL A 226 -22.37 -9.03 9.81
C VAL A 226 -22.20 -7.78 8.95
N SER A 227 -20.95 -7.34 8.71
CA SER A 227 -20.67 -6.21 7.84
C SER A 227 -21.13 -6.46 6.39
N ALA A 228 -20.95 -7.67 5.87
CA ALA A 228 -21.41 -8.04 4.54
C ALA A 228 -22.95 -8.01 4.42
N ILE A 229 -23.67 -8.54 5.42
CA ILE A 229 -25.13 -8.47 5.47
C ILE A 229 -25.61 -7.02 5.55
N ALA A 230 -24.97 -6.20 6.36
CA ALA A 230 -25.31 -4.79 6.49
C ALA A 230 -25.13 -4.05 5.15
N ILE A 231 -24.02 -4.28 4.43
CA ILE A 231 -23.79 -3.70 3.10
C ILE A 231 -24.86 -4.19 2.10
N LEU A 232 -25.19 -5.47 2.11
CA LEU A 232 -26.23 -6.02 1.26
C LEU A 232 -27.58 -5.35 1.52
N ALA A 233 -27.96 -5.16 2.79
CA ALA A 233 -29.19 -4.45 3.15
C ALA A 233 -29.18 -3.00 2.65
N VAL A 234 -28.05 -2.28 2.79
CA VAL A 234 -27.92 -0.90 2.28
C VAL A 234 -28.11 -0.86 0.77
N ILE A 235 -27.52 -1.79 0.01
CA ILE A 235 -27.69 -1.83 -1.46
C ILE A 235 -29.15 -2.10 -1.84
N LEU A 236 -29.82 -3.04 -1.16
CA LEU A 236 -31.20 -3.42 -1.48
C LEU A 236 -32.24 -2.35 -1.11
N PHE A 237 -32.08 -1.69 0.04
CA PHE A 237 -33.09 -0.76 0.56
C PHE A 237 -32.75 0.71 0.32
N VAL A 238 -31.47 1.08 0.33
CA VAL A 238 -31.00 2.48 0.25
C VAL A 238 -30.45 2.82 -1.13
N GLY A 239 -30.16 1.82 -1.98
CA GLY A 239 -29.66 2.00 -3.35
C GLY A 239 -30.38 3.09 -4.16
N PRO A 240 -31.72 3.08 -4.25
CA PRO A 240 -32.49 4.10 -4.98
C PRO A 240 -32.27 5.54 -4.46
N VAL A 241 -32.04 5.69 -3.16
CA VAL A 241 -31.80 7.02 -2.54
C VAL A 241 -30.42 7.55 -2.95
N LEU A 242 -29.46 6.66 -3.19
CA LEU A 242 -28.10 7.03 -3.58
C LEU A 242 -27.98 7.48 -5.05
N GLU A 243 -29.00 7.29 -5.88
CA GLU A 243 -28.98 7.65 -7.30
C GLU A 243 -28.71 9.15 -7.51
N GLN A 244 -29.29 10.00 -6.66
CA GLN A 244 -29.15 11.46 -6.72
C GLN A 244 -27.86 11.98 -6.07
N LEU A 245 -26.99 11.11 -5.54
CA LEU A 245 -25.76 11.51 -4.90
C LEU A 245 -24.80 12.13 -5.93
N PRO A 246 -24.27 13.35 -5.70
CA PRO A 246 -23.29 13.93 -6.61
C PRO A 246 -21.93 13.23 -6.54
N ILE A 247 -21.32 12.98 -7.70
CA ILE A 247 -20.03 12.27 -7.83
C ILE A 247 -18.88 13.05 -7.16
N CYS A 248 -18.97 14.39 -7.10
CA CYS A 248 -17.97 15.21 -6.44
C CYS A 248 -17.86 14.93 -4.94
N ILE A 249 -18.95 14.57 -4.26
CA ILE A 249 -18.93 14.21 -2.83
C ILE A 249 -18.25 12.86 -2.61
N LEU A 250 -18.54 11.88 -3.46
CA LEU A 250 -17.82 10.59 -3.47
C LEU A 250 -16.32 10.81 -3.65
N SER A 251 -15.95 11.68 -4.59
CA SER A 251 -14.57 12.04 -4.87
C SER A 251 -13.91 12.74 -3.67
N SER A 252 -14.63 13.66 -3.01
CA SER A 252 -14.17 14.32 -1.77
C SER A 252 -13.90 13.31 -0.64
N ILE A 253 -14.80 12.34 -0.44
CA ILE A 253 -14.64 11.28 0.57
C ILE A 253 -13.39 10.45 0.24
N VAL A 254 -13.21 10.04 -1.02
CA VAL A 254 -12.03 9.29 -1.45
C VAL A 254 -10.75 10.11 -1.24
N THR A 255 -10.74 11.39 -1.61
CA THR A 255 -9.59 12.28 -1.40
C THR A 255 -9.23 12.41 0.07
N VAL A 256 -10.21 12.59 0.97
CA VAL A 256 -9.96 12.65 2.42
C VAL A 256 -9.47 11.30 2.96
N ALA A 257 -10.01 10.17 2.49
CA ALA A 257 -9.53 8.85 2.89
C ALA A 257 -8.07 8.63 2.47
N LEU A 258 -7.72 8.99 1.23
CA LEU A 258 -6.37 8.89 0.67
C LEU A 258 -5.37 9.82 1.35
N SER A 259 -5.81 10.97 1.86
CA SER A 259 -4.94 11.92 2.58
C SER A 259 -4.26 11.28 3.81
N SER A 260 -4.92 10.32 4.46
CA SER A 260 -4.33 9.60 5.59
C SER A 260 -3.17 8.69 5.16
N LEU A 261 -3.16 8.21 3.92
CA LEU A 261 -2.10 7.37 3.37
C LEU A 261 -0.93 8.19 2.84
N LEU A 262 -1.14 9.48 2.50
CA LEU A 262 -0.04 10.40 2.18
C LEU A 262 0.91 10.60 3.37
N ALA A 263 0.44 10.37 4.60
CA ALA A 263 1.27 10.41 5.80
C ALA A 263 2.43 9.40 5.76
N LYS A 264 2.39 8.38 4.88
CA LYS A 264 3.52 7.48 4.62
C LYS A 264 4.81 8.20 4.20
N LEU A 265 4.71 9.40 3.62
CA LEU A 265 5.89 10.22 3.30
C LEU A 265 6.71 10.57 4.57
N LEU A 266 6.05 10.65 5.73
CA LEU A 266 6.68 10.93 7.02
C LEU A 266 7.51 9.73 7.54
N GLU A 267 7.45 8.56 6.89
CA GLU A 267 8.29 7.40 7.20
C GLU A 267 9.74 7.59 6.70
N ILE A 268 9.96 8.39 5.65
CA ILE A 268 11.29 8.55 5.02
C ILE A 268 12.36 9.05 6.01
N PRO A 269 12.14 10.11 6.81
CA PRO A 269 13.16 10.61 7.74
C PRO A 269 13.51 9.59 8.83
N VAL A 270 12.55 8.73 9.19
CA VAL A 270 12.76 7.63 10.13
C VAL A 270 13.58 6.54 9.46
N LEU A 271 13.17 6.07 8.28
CA LEU A 271 13.90 5.07 7.50
C LEU A 271 15.35 5.50 7.24
N TRP A 272 15.59 6.77 6.92
CA TRP A 272 16.93 7.29 6.66
C TRP A 272 17.89 7.14 7.84
N LYS A 273 17.38 7.19 9.08
CA LYS A 273 18.18 6.97 10.29
C LYS A 273 18.55 5.50 10.50
N PHE A 274 17.75 4.57 9.98
CA PHE A 274 17.97 3.14 10.14
C PHE A 274 18.73 2.51 8.97
N SER A 275 18.29 2.75 7.73
CA SER A 275 18.76 2.05 6.55
C SER A 275 18.63 2.90 5.29
N LYS A 276 19.76 3.31 4.72
CA LYS A 276 19.80 4.07 3.46
C LYS A 276 19.26 3.25 2.29
N SER A 277 19.50 1.93 2.29
CA SER A 277 18.99 1.02 1.26
C SER A 277 17.47 0.94 1.24
N ASP A 278 16.82 0.96 2.41
CA ASP A 278 15.36 0.96 2.49
C ASP A 278 14.75 2.25 1.96
N VAL A 279 15.42 3.40 2.16
CA VAL A 279 14.97 4.67 1.57
C VAL A 279 15.08 4.62 0.04
N VAL A 280 16.17 4.07 -0.50
CA VAL A 280 16.32 3.92 -1.96
C VAL A 280 15.21 3.03 -2.52
N ALA A 281 14.90 1.91 -1.85
CA ALA A 281 13.80 1.05 -2.24
C ALA A 281 12.45 1.78 -2.19
N TRP A 282 12.17 2.52 -1.11
CA TRP A 282 10.93 3.27 -0.95
C TRP A 282 10.77 4.35 -2.03
N VAL A 283 11.79 5.21 -2.19
CA VAL A 283 11.76 6.36 -3.13
C VAL A 283 11.76 5.87 -4.57
N GLY A 284 12.59 4.89 -4.90
CA GLY A 284 12.65 4.30 -6.24
C GLY A 284 11.31 3.68 -6.65
N THR A 285 10.72 2.88 -5.75
CA THR A 285 9.39 2.27 -6.00
C THR A 285 8.31 3.35 -6.16
N ALA A 286 8.25 4.33 -5.25
CA ALA A 286 7.26 5.40 -5.31
C ALA A 286 7.38 6.25 -6.57
N PHE A 287 8.60 6.58 -6.97
CA PHE A 287 8.87 7.38 -8.17
C PHE A 287 8.47 6.65 -9.44
N VAL A 288 8.89 5.39 -9.61
CA VAL A 288 8.51 4.60 -10.80
C VAL A 288 7.01 4.35 -10.83
N THR A 289 6.39 4.04 -9.69
CA THR A 289 4.94 3.87 -9.57
C THR A 289 4.19 5.11 -10.03
N PHE A 290 4.66 6.31 -9.66
CA PHE A 290 4.01 7.58 -10.00
C PHE A 290 4.26 8.04 -11.44
N CYS A 291 5.46 7.81 -11.98
CA CYS A 291 5.83 8.27 -13.31
C CYS A 291 5.38 7.32 -14.42
N TRP A 292 5.22 6.03 -14.12
CA TRP A 292 4.93 4.99 -15.09
C TRP A 292 3.58 4.33 -14.81
N ASP A 293 3.56 3.23 -14.04
CA ASP A 293 2.38 2.61 -13.51
C ASP A 293 2.78 1.72 -12.30
N ILE A 294 1.77 1.17 -11.63
CA ILE A 294 1.89 0.32 -10.44
C ILE A 294 2.69 -0.95 -10.75
N ILE A 295 2.62 -1.49 -11.97
CA ILE A 295 3.33 -2.72 -12.36
C ILE A 295 4.83 -2.49 -12.42
N GLU A 296 5.26 -1.46 -13.16
CA GLU A 296 6.66 -1.08 -13.29
C GLU A 296 7.22 -0.67 -11.93
N GLY A 297 6.42 0.01 -11.11
CA GLY A 297 6.73 0.29 -9.72
C GLY A 297 7.03 -0.97 -8.92
N LEU A 298 6.16 -1.98 -8.99
CA LEU A 298 6.34 -3.27 -8.33
C LEU A 298 7.62 -3.98 -8.80
N VAL A 299 7.84 -4.08 -10.11
CA VAL A 299 9.03 -4.73 -10.69
C VAL A 299 10.30 -4.01 -10.24
N CYS A 300 10.31 -2.67 -10.28
CA CYS A 300 11.43 -1.86 -9.82
C CYS A 300 11.71 -2.10 -8.33
N GLY A 301 10.68 -2.07 -7.49
CA GLY A 301 10.82 -2.31 -6.05
C GLY A 301 11.37 -3.70 -5.72
N MET A 302 10.89 -4.74 -6.42
CA MET A 302 11.42 -6.10 -6.30
C MET A 302 12.89 -6.19 -6.71
N LEU A 303 13.28 -5.56 -7.83
CA LEU A 303 14.66 -5.53 -8.28
C LEU A 303 15.58 -4.80 -7.30
N ILE A 304 15.15 -3.65 -6.75
CA ILE A 304 15.92 -2.91 -5.75
C ILE A 304 16.09 -3.74 -4.47
N SER A 305 15.02 -4.42 -4.02
CA SER A 305 15.09 -5.28 -2.83
C SER A 305 16.06 -6.45 -3.04
N LEU A 306 15.97 -7.14 -4.19
CA LEU A 306 16.86 -8.25 -4.54
C LEU A 306 18.32 -7.79 -4.66
N MET A 307 18.56 -6.67 -5.34
CA MET A 307 19.90 -6.09 -5.45
C MET A 307 20.47 -5.68 -4.09
N THR A 308 19.64 -5.14 -3.20
CA THR A 308 20.06 -4.81 -1.84
C THR A 308 20.56 -6.03 -1.09
N VAL A 309 19.81 -7.14 -1.14
CA VAL A 309 20.21 -8.41 -0.50
C VAL A 309 21.51 -8.96 -1.10
N VAL A 310 21.64 -8.93 -2.43
CA VAL A 310 22.85 -9.39 -3.13
C VAL A 310 24.07 -8.55 -2.73
N LEU A 311 23.93 -7.22 -2.72
CA LEU A 311 25.02 -6.30 -2.36
C LEU A 311 25.44 -6.44 -0.88
N GLN A 312 24.48 -6.61 0.02
CA GLN A 312 24.77 -6.87 1.45
C GLN A 312 25.49 -8.20 1.65
N THR A 313 25.11 -9.24 0.89
CA THR A 313 25.77 -10.56 0.95
C THR A 313 27.19 -10.52 0.34
N GLN A 314 27.39 -9.66 -0.67
CA GLN A 314 28.70 -9.47 -1.31
C GLN A 314 29.69 -8.70 -0.44
N ARG A 315 29.23 -7.74 0.38
CA ARG A 315 30.09 -6.92 1.24
C ARG A 315 29.81 -7.16 2.73
N PRO A 316 30.11 -8.36 3.24
CA PRO A 316 29.93 -8.62 4.66
C PRO A 316 30.98 -7.92 5.50
N ASN A 317 30.61 -7.64 6.75
CA ASN A 317 31.56 -7.14 7.73
C ASN A 317 32.53 -8.26 8.11
N VAL A 318 33.82 -8.00 7.94
CA VAL A 318 34.89 -8.87 8.42
C VAL A 318 35.47 -8.22 9.65
N THR A 319 35.41 -8.91 10.79
CA THR A 319 35.90 -8.38 12.07
C THR A 319 36.98 -9.29 12.64
N LEU A 320 38.05 -8.68 13.15
CA LEU A 320 39.11 -9.40 13.85
C LEU A 320 38.75 -9.50 15.33
N LEU A 321 38.87 -10.70 15.89
CA LEU A 321 38.49 -11.00 17.27
C LEU A 321 39.71 -11.02 18.18
N GLY A 322 39.61 -10.30 19.30
CA GLY A 322 40.54 -10.32 20.42
C GLY A 322 39.95 -11.05 21.63
N LYS A 323 40.81 -11.45 22.55
CA LYS A 323 40.41 -12.13 23.79
C LYS A 323 40.03 -11.11 24.86
N VAL A 324 38.87 -11.29 25.47
CA VAL A 324 38.39 -10.50 26.63
C VAL A 324 38.28 -11.44 27.82
N GLY A 325 39.10 -11.22 28.85
CA GLY A 325 39.23 -12.14 29.97
C GLY A 325 39.81 -13.49 29.54
N ASP A 326 39.33 -14.59 30.10
CA ASP A 326 39.89 -15.91 29.84
C ASP A 326 39.09 -16.78 28.84
N SER A 327 37.83 -16.42 28.56
CA SER A 327 36.90 -17.29 27.80
C SER A 327 36.12 -16.63 26.66
N GLU A 328 36.17 -15.30 26.49
CA GLU A 328 35.38 -14.62 25.45
C GLU A 328 36.24 -14.03 24.31
N TYR A 329 35.69 -14.08 23.10
CA TYR A 329 36.24 -13.43 21.91
C TYR A 329 35.32 -12.30 21.46
N ARG A 330 35.84 -11.07 21.35
CA ARG A 330 35.09 -9.87 20.96
C ARG A 330 35.85 -9.09 19.89
N SER A 331 35.13 -8.27 19.12
CA SER A 331 35.74 -7.43 18.08
C SER A 331 36.77 -6.46 18.67
N LEU A 332 37.98 -6.44 18.12
CA LEU A 332 39.04 -5.50 18.51
C LEU A 332 38.68 -4.04 18.25
N ASP A 333 37.91 -3.76 17.19
CA ASP A 333 37.54 -2.39 16.82
C ASP A 333 36.49 -1.79 17.77
N ASN A 334 35.64 -2.63 18.35
CA ASN A 334 34.49 -2.19 19.14
C ASN A 334 34.74 -2.28 20.66
N TYR A 335 35.73 -3.06 21.11
CA TYR A 335 36.00 -3.31 22.53
C TYR A 335 37.46 -3.02 22.89
N THR A 336 37.69 -1.94 23.63
CA THR A 336 39.03 -1.54 24.10
C THR A 336 39.68 -2.52 25.07
N SER A 337 38.90 -3.37 25.73
CA SER A 337 39.37 -4.44 26.61
C SER A 337 39.74 -5.74 25.90
N ALA A 338 39.55 -5.82 24.57
CA ALA A 338 39.95 -6.97 23.77
C ALA A 338 41.44 -6.89 23.44
N THR A 339 42.20 -7.91 23.86
CA THR A 339 43.62 -8.01 23.55
C THR A 339 43.84 -8.87 22.31
N PRO A 340 44.75 -8.49 21.40
CA PRO A 340 45.07 -9.29 20.22
C PRO A 340 45.66 -10.63 20.65
N THR A 341 45.23 -11.70 19.97
CA THR A 341 45.70 -13.06 20.24
C THR A 341 46.91 -13.40 19.36
N LYS A 342 47.72 -14.38 19.76
CA LYS A 342 48.86 -14.86 18.97
C LYS A 342 48.47 -15.52 17.63
N VAL A 343 47.21 -15.92 17.49
CA VAL A 343 46.65 -16.49 16.26
C VAL A 343 45.44 -15.64 15.87
N PRO A 344 45.41 -15.01 14.69
CA PRO A 344 44.32 -14.12 14.30
C PRO A 344 43.04 -14.92 14.14
N VAL A 345 42.04 -14.59 14.97
CA VAL A 345 40.69 -15.15 14.86
C VAL A 345 39.81 -14.17 14.11
N ILE A 346 39.21 -14.61 13.00
CA ILE A 346 38.40 -13.75 12.13
C ILE A 346 36.96 -14.22 12.17
N LYS A 347 36.03 -13.27 12.30
CA LYS A 347 34.61 -13.51 12.11
C LYS A 347 34.16 -12.91 10.78
N PHE A 348 33.67 -13.76 9.90
CA PHE A 348 33.09 -13.38 8.62
C PHE A 348 31.57 -13.44 8.73
N ASP A 349 30.90 -12.29 8.76
CA ASP A 349 29.46 -12.19 9.02
C ASP A 349 28.61 -12.42 7.75
N ALA A 350 28.91 -13.48 6.98
CA ALA A 350 28.08 -13.95 5.87
C ALA A 350 28.39 -15.40 5.46
N PRO A 351 27.48 -16.10 4.77
CA PRO A 351 27.81 -17.33 4.09
C PRO A 351 28.83 -17.07 2.98
N VAL A 352 29.82 -17.96 2.86
CA VAL A 352 30.80 -17.90 1.77
C VAL A 352 30.19 -18.53 0.52
N ILE A 353 29.95 -17.69 -0.47
CA ILE A 353 29.35 -18.05 -1.76
C ILE A 353 30.22 -17.50 -2.91
N PHE A 354 29.94 -17.94 -4.14
CA PHE A 354 30.73 -17.57 -5.32
C PHE A 354 30.89 -16.04 -5.52
N THR A 355 29.95 -15.23 -5.01
CA THR A 355 29.99 -13.76 -5.14
C THR A 355 30.92 -13.07 -4.15
N ASN A 356 31.20 -13.65 -2.99
CA ASN A 356 32.05 -13.06 -1.93
C ASN A 356 33.30 -13.88 -1.61
N ALA A 357 33.48 -15.05 -2.24
CA ALA A 357 34.62 -15.94 -2.02
C ALA A 357 35.98 -15.27 -2.29
N GLU A 358 36.08 -14.46 -3.35
CA GLU A 358 37.34 -13.77 -3.65
C GLU A 358 37.64 -12.64 -2.63
N LEU A 359 36.60 -11.94 -2.15
CA LEU A 359 36.74 -10.96 -1.08
C LEU A 359 37.19 -11.62 0.23
N PHE A 360 36.61 -12.77 0.58
CA PHE A 360 37.02 -13.57 1.73
C PHE A 360 38.50 -13.99 1.62
N LYS A 361 38.90 -14.53 0.47
CA LYS A 361 40.28 -14.95 0.19
C LYS A 361 41.26 -13.77 0.28
N ASN A 362 40.89 -12.61 -0.25
CA ASN A 362 41.71 -11.41 -0.21
C ASN A 362 41.86 -10.87 1.21
N HIS A 363 40.80 -10.89 2.02
CA HIS A 363 40.87 -10.52 3.44
C HIS A 363 41.79 -11.46 4.25
N ILE A 364 41.70 -12.77 4.02
CA ILE A 364 42.61 -13.72 4.70
C ILE A 364 44.05 -13.48 4.26
N ARG A 365 44.30 -13.29 2.96
CA ARG A 365 45.65 -13.01 2.45
C ARG A 365 46.22 -11.72 3.01
N SER A 366 45.44 -10.64 3.09
CA SER A 366 45.92 -9.38 3.66
C SER A 366 46.28 -9.54 5.14
N LEU A 367 45.54 -10.35 5.89
CA LEU A 367 45.84 -10.62 7.30
C LEU A 367 47.08 -11.49 7.49
N LEU A 368 47.27 -12.51 6.65
CA LEU A 368 48.48 -13.34 6.66
C LEU A 368 49.74 -12.54 6.31
N LYS A 369 49.64 -11.56 5.40
CA LYS A 369 50.76 -10.66 5.07
C LYS A 369 51.16 -9.77 6.24
N ILE A 370 50.20 -9.33 7.04
CA ILE A 370 50.46 -8.52 8.25
C ILE A 370 51.24 -9.33 9.30
N GLU A 371 50.96 -10.62 9.47
CA GLU A 371 51.73 -11.49 10.37
C GLU A 371 53.16 -11.78 9.89
N GLN A 372 53.39 -11.79 8.57
CA GLN A 372 54.72 -12.06 8.00
C GLN A 372 55.63 -10.83 7.91
N GLY A 373 55.17 -9.65 8.32
CA GLY A 373 55.99 -8.43 8.35
C GLY A 373 56.32 -7.83 6.98
N GLU A 374 55.69 -8.30 5.90
CA GLU A 374 55.87 -7.73 4.56
C GLU A 374 54.94 -6.54 4.36
N PHE A 375 55.40 -5.35 4.79
CA PHE A 375 54.95 -4.09 4.21
C PHE A 375 55.78 -3.83 2.95
N TYR A 376 55.10 -3.76 1.79
CA TYR A 376 55.61 -3.10 0.59
C TYR A 376 54.55 -2.14 0.06
#